data_AF-A0A7V3I7D6-F1
#
_entry.id   AF-A0A7V3I7D6-F1
#
_cell.length_a   1.000
_cell.length_b   1.000
_cell.length_c   1.000
_cell.angle_alpha   90.00
_cell.angle_beta   90.00
_cell.angle_gamma   90.00
#
_symmetry.space_group_name_H-M   'P 1'
#
loop_
_entity.id
_entity.type
_entity.pdbx_description
1 polymer ?
#
loop_
_entity_poly.entity_id
_entity_poly.type
_entity_poly.pdbx_seq_one_letter_code
_entity_poly.pdbx_strand_id
1 'polypeptide(L)'
;MRDRLAPPPVFTPPPRRLTAPRPAWVHGGRDWTIYVECRASEVVLYPSQQTFSLAQAISAPADNPLIKAIQQMIVRRQSSRRPGEPPYHPQVCLLVRPEHIRTFLTVYPALEALPVPKTRRNLDADDDVISIVTGAVP
;
A
#
# COMPACT_ATOMS: atom_id res chain seq x y z
N MET A 1 -66.42 25.83 -43.07
CA MET A 1 -65.81 24.91 -42.08
C MET A 1 -64.42 24.52 -42.58
N ARG A 2 -63.38 25.23 -42.13
CA ARG A 2 -61.96 24.90 -42.35
C ARG A 2 -61.20 25.34 -41.11
N ASP A 3 -61.03 24.40 -40.18
CA ASP A 3 -60.17 24.53 -39.01
C ASP A 3 -58.71 24.76 -39.46
N ARG A 4 -58.13 25.88 -39.05
CA ARG A 4 -56.68 26.10 -39.12
C ARG A 4 -56.07 25.51 -37.85
N LEU A 5 -55.50 24.31 -37.95
CA LEU A 5 -54.63 23.75 -36.90
C LEU A 5 -53.39 24.65 -36.77
N ALA A 6 -53.19 25.20 -35.57
CA ALA A 6 -51.99 25.95 -35.22
C ALA A 6 -50.77 25.01 -35.16
N PRO A 7 -49.58 25.47 -35.57
CA PRO A 7 -48.36 24.65 -35.47
C PRO A 7 -47.98 24.43 -34.00
N PRO A 8 -47.41 23.25 -33.65
CA PRO A 8 -46.98 22.98 -32.30
C PRO A 8 -45.79 23.87 -31.89
N PRO A 9 -45.65 24.23 -30.61
CA PRO A 9 -44.54 25.04 -30.13
C PRO A 9 -43.22 24.27 -30.28
N VAL A 10 -42.20 24.95 -30.80
CA VAL A 10 -40.84 24.40 -30.92
C VAL A 10 -40.16 24.52 -29.55
N PHE A 11 -39.91 23.40 -28.88
CA PHE A 11 -39.09 23.36 -27.67
C PHE A 11 -37.61 23.43 -28.04
N THR A 12 -36.97 24.57 -27.79
CA THR A 12 -35.51 24.67 -27.77
C THR A 12 -34.98 24.18 -26.43
N PRO A 13 -34.19 23.10 -26.37
CA PRO A 13 -33.57 22.67 -25.12
C PRO A 13 -32.58 23.75 -24.65
N PRO A 14 -32.53 24.04 -23.34
CA PRO A 14 -31.61 25.04 -22.82
C PRO A 14 -30.15 24.63 -23.08
N PRO A 15 -29.23 25.59 -23.28
CA PRO A 15 -27.83 25.30 -23.53
C PRO A 15 -27.26 24.49 -22.36
N ARG A 16 -26.75 23.30 -22.67
CA ARG A 16 -26.16 22.37 -21.70
C ARG A 16 -24.92 23.03 -21.11
N ARG A 17 -25.00 23.53 -19.88
CA ARG A 17 -23.82 24.04 -19.15
C ARG A 17 -22.83 22.89 -19.05
N LEU A 18 -21.65 23.06 -19.63
CA LEU A 18 -20.54 22.14 -19.45
C LEU A 18 -20.17 22.19 -17.97
N THR A 19 -20.49 21.12 -17.24
CA THR A 19 -20.04 20.94 -15.87
C THR A 19 -18.53 21.09 -15.84
N ALA A 20 -18.00 21.92 -14.93
CA ALA A 20 -16.56 22.04 -14.74
C ALA A 20 -15.96 20.62 -14.58
N PRO A 21 -14.83 20.31 -15.26
CA PRO A 21 -14.22 19.00 -15.15
C PRO A 21 -13.90 18.75 -13.68
N ARG A 22 -14.57 17.76 -13.09
CA ARG A 22 -14.17 17.23 -11.79
C ARG A 22 -12.84 16.53 -12.04
N PRO A 23 -11.77 16.79 -11.27
CA PRO A 23 -10.55 16.03 -11.39
C PRO A 23 -10.91 14.54 -11.27
N ALA A 24 -10.54 13.75 -12.27
CA ALA A 24 -10.72 12.32 -12.21
C ALA A 24 -9.93 11.81 -10.99
N TRP A 25 -10.58 11.02 -10.13
CA TRP A 25 -9.87 10.27 -9.10
C TRP A 25 -8.98 9.26 -9.84
N VAL A 26 -7.71 9.59 -10.01
CA VAL A 26 -6.74 8.66 -10.56
C VAL A 26 -6.41 7.69 -9.44
N HIS A 27 -7.08 6.54 -9.41
CA HIS A 27 -6.64 5.35 -8.67
C HIS A 27 -5.34 4.80 -9.31
N GLY A 28 -4.31 5.63 -9.40
CA GLY A 28 -2.97 5.24 -9.80
C GLY A 28 -2.27 4.62 -8.59
N GLY A 29 -2.76 3.45 -8.15
CA GLY A 29 -2.28 2.71 -6.99
C GLY A 29 -0.81 2.31 -7.13
N ARG A 30 0.07 3.25 -6.82
CA ARG A 30 1.51 3.02 -6.64
C ARG A 30 1.88 2.90 -5.17
N ASP A 31 0.88 2.95 -4.29
CA ASP A 31 1.01 2.51 -2.92
C ASP A 31 1.39 1.04 -2.93
N TRP A 32 2.48 0.73 -2.26
CA TRP A 32 3.02 -0.61 -2.21
C TRP A 32 3.39 -0.95 -0.77
N THR A 33 2.76 -1.99 -0.25
CA THR A 33 3.03 -2.49 1.09
C THR A 33 4.16 -3.53 1.06
N ILE A 34 5.17 -3.31 1.89
CA ILE A 34 6.21 -4.25 2.24
C ILE A 34 5.82 -4.85 3.59
N TYR A 35 5.54 -6.15 3.61
CA TYR A 35 5.10 -6.82 4.83
C TYR A 35 6.28 -7.37 5.62
N VAL A 36 6.25 -7.16 6.93
CA VAL A 36 7.20 -7.72 7.89
C VAL A 36 6.39 -8.47 8.95
N GLU A 37 6.47 -9.79 8.98
CA GLU A 37 5.81 -10.59 10.01
C GLU A 37 6.67 -10.63 11.28
N CYS A 38 6.06 -10.31 12.42
CA CYS A 38 6.66 -10.47 13.74
C CYS A 38 6.37 -11.87 14.29
N ARG A 39 7.44 -12.63 14.56
CA ARG A 39 7.40 -13.94 15.22
C ARG A 39 8.06 -13.88 16.61
N ALA A 40 8.07 -15.00 17.33
CA ALA A 40 8.55 -15.05 18.71
C ALA A 40 9.98 -14.52 18.90
N SER A 41 10.91 -14.84 17.99
CA SER A 41 12.34 -14.48 18.11
C SER A 41 12.96 -13.98 16.80
N GLU A 42 12.14 -13.74 15.79
CA GLU A 42 12.56 -13.40 14.44
C GLU A 42 11.50 -12.56 13.74
N VAL A 43 11.88 -11.98 12.60
CA VAL A 43 10.97 -11.33 11.67
C VAL A 43 11.15 -11.87 10.28
N VAL A 44 10.06 -11.95 9.52
CA VAL A 44 10.06 -12.43 8.14
C VAL A 44 9.65 -11.32 7.19
N LEU A 45 10.50 -11.04 6.22
CA LEU A 45 10.27 -10.05 5.17
C LEU A 45 9.62 -10.69 3.95
N TYR A 46 8.50 -10.14 3.51
CA TYR A 46 7.76 -10.60 2.33
C TYR A 46 7.94 -9.66 1.14
N PRO A 47 7.91 -10.18 -0.10
CA PRO A 47 7.51 -11.54 -0.48
C PRO A 47 8.65 -12.59 -0.48
N SER A 48 9.90 -12.19 -0.23
CA SER A 48 11.07 -13.08 -0.33
C SER A 48 11.14 -14.16 0.77
N GLN A 49 10.31 -14.06 1.81
CA GLN A 49 10.36 -14.89 3.01
C GLN A 49 11.75 -14.91 3.66
N GLN A 50 12.46 -13.77 3.57
CA GLN A 50 13.75 -13.62 4.20
C GLN A 50 13.58 -13.44 5.71
N THR A 51 14.22 -14.31 6.48
CA THR A 51 14.15 -14.31 7.94
C THR A 51 15.35 -13.59 8.53
N PHE A 52 15.09 -12.76 9.54
CA PHE A 52 16.10 -12.07 10.33
C PHE A 52 15.85 -12.38 11.80
N SER A 53 16.90 -12.78 12.53
CA SER A 53 16.78 -12.93 13.98
C SER A 53 16.43 -11.59 14.63
N LEU A 54 15.83 -11.61 15.83
CA LEU A 54 15.51 -10.37 16.53
C LEU A 54 16.74 -9.48 16.73
N ALA A 55 17.89 -10.07 17.06
CA ALA A 55 19.16 -9.35 17.23
C ALA A 55 19.61 -8.65 15.93
N GLN A 56 19.44 -9.31 14.79
CA GLN A 56 19.70 -8.70 13.47
C GLN A 56 18.72 -7.56 13.19
N ALA A 57 17.43 -7.78 13.44
CA ALA A 57 16.37 -6.81 13.17
C ALA A 57 16.47 -5.53 14.01
N ILE A 58 17.14 -5.57 15.17
CA ILE A 58 17.38 -4.40 16.04
C ILE A 58 18.83 -3.91 16.05
N SER A 59 19.68 -4.45 15.18
CA SER A 59 21.06 -3.97 15.05
C SER A 59 21.08 -2.49 14.64
N ALA A 60 22.22 -1.83 14.90
CA ALA A 60 22.41 -0.42 14.58
C ALA A 60 22.03 -0.11 13.12
N PRO A 61 21.34 1.00 12.80
CA PRO A 61 20.77 1.23 11.49
C PRO A 61 21.73 1.10 10.30
N ALA A 62 22.99 1.51 10.48
CA ALA A 62 24.03 1.40 9.46
C ALA A 62 24.35 -0.06 9.07
N ASP A 63 24.18 -1.00 10.00
CA ASP A 63 24.51 -2.41 9.84
C ASP A 63 23.29 -3.34 9.89
N ASN A 64 22.09 -2.78 10.02
CA ASN A 64 20.87 -3.55 10.15
C ASN A 64 20.51 -4.25 8.82
N PRO A 65 20.58 -5.59 8.75
CA PRO A 65 20.35 -6.33 7.52
C PRO A 65 18.90 -6.27 7.04
N LEU A 66 17.92 -6.13 7.95
CA LEU A 66 16.51 -5.96 7.59
C LEU A 66 16.27 -4.61 6.90
N ILE A 67 16.83 -3.53 7.45
CA ILE A 67 16.75 -2.19 6.84
C ILE A 67 17.38 -2.21 5.45
N LYS A 68 18.58 -2.80 5.31
CA LYS A 68 19.25 -2.94 4.01
C LYS A 68 18.41 -3.72 3.01
N ALA A 69 17.78 -4.82 3.43
CA ALA A 69 16.91 -5.62 2.57
C ALA A 69 15.67 -4.81 2.11
N ILE A 70 15.00 -4.10 3.02
CA ILE A 70 13.85 -3.24 2.68
C ILE A 70 14.26 -2.13 1.71
N GLN A 71 15.40 -1.46 1.95
CA GLN A 71 15.93 -0.43 1.05
C GLN A 71 16.23 -0.99 -0.34
N GLN A 72 16.85 -2.17 -0.42
CA GLN A 72 17.11 -2.84 -1.71
C GLN A 72 15.82 -3.15 -2.47
N MET A 73 14.78 -3.62 -1.77
CA MET A 73 13.46 -3.84 -2.37
C MET A 73 12.87 -2.54 -2.92
N ILE A 74 12.96 -1.44 -2.17
CA ILE A 74 12.51 -0.12 -2.60
C ILE A 74 13.26 0.33 -3.84
N VAL A 75 14.60 0.33 -3.81
CA VAL A 75 15.44 0.76 -4.93
C VAL A 75 15.13 -0.05 -6.19
N ARG A 76 15.03 -1.38 -6.05
CA ARG A 76 14.72 -2.27 -7.18
C ARG A 76 13.34 -2.00 -7.77
N ARG A 77 12.33 -1.72 -6.93
CA ARG A 77 10.98 -1.42 -7.43
C ARG A 77 10.91 -0.03 -8.07
N GLN A 78 11.62 0.95 -7.51
CA GLN A 78 11.68 2.28 -8.10
C GLN A 78 12.41 2.28 -9.46
N SER A 79 13.42 1.42 -9.65
CA SER A 79 14.16 1.33 -10.91
C SER A 79 13.38 0.64 -12.04
N SER A 80 12.34 -0.15 -11.72
CA SER A 80 11.49 -0.78 -12.74
C SER A 80 10.41 0.14 -13.31
N ARG A 81 10.33 1.39 -12.82
CA ARG A 81 9.42 2.43 -13.30
C ARG A 81 9.74 2.82 -14.74
N ARG A 82 8.73 2.91 -15.60
CA ARG A 82 8.93 3.40 -16.98
C ARG A 82 9.15 4.92 -17.00
N PRO A 83 9.85 5.46 -18.02
CA PRO A 83 9.98 6.89 -18.19
C PRO A 83 8.61 7.60 -18.19
N GLY A 84 8.49 8.69 -17.45
CA GLY A 84 7.25 9.48 -17.35
C GLY A 84 6.22 8.98 -16.34
N GLU A 85 6.40 7.81 -15.75
CA GLU A 85 5.51 7.33 -14.68
C GLU A 85 5.82 7.99 -13.33
N PRO A 86 4.85 8.16 -12.41
CA PRO A 86 5.14 8.61 -11.05
C PRO A 86 5.92 7.55 -10.23
N PRO A 87 6.66 7.95 -9.19
CA PRO A 87 7.39 7.02 -8.31
C PRO A 87 6.42 6.09 -7.55
N TYR A 88 6.95 4.97 -7.07
CA TYR A 88 6.22 4.14 -6.11
C TYR A 88 6.17 4.80 -4.73
N HIS A 89 5.11 4.53 -3.97
CA HIS A 89 4.94 5.00 -2.60
C HIS A 89 5.00 3.79 -1.65
N PRO A 90 6.20 3.37 -1.23
CA PRO A 90 6.35 2.25 -0.33
C PRO A 90 5.86 2.60 1.08
N GLN A 91 5.23 1.63 1.73
CA GLN A 91 4.99 1.63 3.18
C GLN A 91 5.37 0.27 3.76
N VAL A 92 5.75 0.23 5.03
CA VAL A 92 6.00 -1.01 5.75
C VAL A 92 4.79 -1.34 6.62
N CYS A 93 4.30 -2.57 6.54
CA CYS A 93 3.22 -3.07 7.39
C CYS A 93 3.75 -4.23 8.25
N LEU A 94 3.77 -4.03 9.56
CA LEU A 94 4.15 -5.07 10.51
C LEU A 94 2.91 -5.94 10.80
N LEU A 95 3.02 -7.22 10.49
CA LEU A 95 1.99 -8.22 10.78
C LEU A 95 2.27 -8.82 12.15
N VAL A 96 1.32 -8.69 13.09
CA VAL A 96 1.56 -8.96 14.50
C VAL A 96 0.47 -9.87 15.05
N ARG A 97 0.84 -11.10 15.41
CA ARG A 97 0.00 -11.99 16.21
C ARG A 97 0.02 -11.56 17.69
N PRO A 98 -1.02 -11.84 18.50
CA PRO A 98 -1.09 -11.42 19.90
C PRO A 98 0.12 -11.89 20.72
N GLU A 99 0.62 -13.10 20.45
CA GLU A 99 1.74 -13.74 21.15
C GLU A 99 3.07 -13.03 20.88
N HIS A 100 3.17 -12.27 19.78
CA HIS A 100 4.42 -11.68 19.28
C HIS A 100 4.46 -10.15 19.40
N ILE A 101 3.59 -9.56 20.23
CA ILE A 101 3.56 -8.10 20.41
C ILE A 101 4.88 -7.53 20.94
N ARG A 102 5.63 -8.30 21.72
CA ARG A 102 6.96 -7.89 22.21
C ARG A 102 7.94 -7.68 21.06
N THR A 103 7.99 -8.62 20.10
CA THR A 103 8.81 -8.48 18.90
C THR A 103 8.47 -7.23 18.11
N PHE A 104 7.17 -6.94 17.95
CA PHE A 104 6.73 -5.69 17.31
C PHE A 104 7.27 -4.44 18.03
N LEU A 105 7.09 -4.35 19.35
CA LEU A 105 7.54 -3.18 20.14
C LEU A 105 9.06 -3.00 20.10
N THR A 106 9.81 -4.10 19.94
CA THR A 106 11.28 -4.08 19.85
C THR A 106 11.77 -3.72 18.44
N VAL A 107 11.11 -4.22 17.39
CA VAL A 107 11.54 -4.00 16.00
C VAL A 107 11.08 -2.66 15.45
N TYR A 108 9.88 -2.18 15.82
CA TYR A 108 9.31 -0.95 15.27
C TYR A 108 10.25 0.28 15.37
N PRO A 109 10.87 0.57 16.54
CA PRO A 109 11.80 1.70 16.66
C PRO A 109 13.04 1.56 15.76
N ALA A 110 13.56 0.34 15.56
CA ALA A 110 14.72 0.11 14.69
C ALA A 110 14.40 0.48 13.23
N LEU A 111 13.15 0.28 12.80
CA LEU A 111 12.70 0.62 11.46
C LEU A 111 12.51 2.13 11.25
N GLU A 112 12.55 2.98 12.28
CA GLU A 112 12.36 4.43 12.12
C GLU A 112 13.44 5.12 11.28
N ALA A 113 14.60 4.49 11.13
CA ALA A 113 15.63 4.94 10.19
C ALA A 113 15.21 4.85 8.71
N LEU A 114 14.13 4.11 8.38
CA LEU A 114 13.56 4.08 7.03
C LEU A 114 12.66 5.31 6.80
N PRO A 115 12.85 6.09 5.72
CA PRO A 115 12.03 7.27 5.43
C PRO A 115 10.71 6.89 4.72
N VAL A 116 9.99 5.90 5.27
CA VAL A 116 8.70 5.42 4.75
C VAL A 116 7.70 5.27 5.90
N PRO A 117 6.39 5.39 5.64
CA PRO A 117 5.37 5.12 6.64
C PRO A 117 5.47 3.68 7.17
N LYS A 118 5.23 3.51 8.47
CA LYS A 118 5.06 2.19 9.08
C LYS A 118 3.66 2.08 9.64
N THR A 119 3.04 0.93 9.43
CA THR A 119 1.73 0.59 9.97
C THR A 119 1.81 -0.76 10.69
N ARG A 120 0.83 -1.04 11.53
CA ARG A 120 0.64 -2.33 12.18
C ARG A 120 -0.68 -2.93 11.75
N ARG A 121 -0.67 -4.21 11.40
CA ARG A 121 -1.87 -5.04 11.25
C ARG A 121 -1.82 -6.13 12.30
N ASN A 122 -2.85 -6.19 13.12
CA ASN A 122 -3.05 -7.33 14.02
C ASN A 122 -3.53 -8.52 13.19
N LEU A 123 -2.97 -9.68 13.50
CA LEU A 123 -3.39 -10.95 12.96
C LEU A 123 -4.15 -11.72 14.03
N ASP A 124 -5.21 -12.41 13.64
CA ASP A 124 -5.83 -13.47 14.45
C ASP A 124 -5.01 -14.77 14.34
N ALA A 125 -5.30 -15.74 15.22
CA ALA A 125 -4.57 -17.02 15.23
C ALA A 125 -4.66 -17.76 13.87
N ASP A 126 -5.83 -17.70 13.24
CA ASP A 126 -6.13 -18.42 12.00
C ASP A 126 -5.81 -17.63 10.72
N ASP A 127 -5.32 -16.39 10.85
CA ASP A 127 -4.95 -15.58 9.69
C ASP A 127 -3.79 -16.22 8.92
N ASP A 128 -4.01 -16.48 7.63
CA ASP A 128 -2.96 -16.91 6.71
C ASP A 128 -2.20 -15.70 6.16
N VAL A 129 -0.93 -15.62 6.55
CA VAL A 129 -0.02 -14.55 6.14
C VAL A 129 0.17 -14.57 4.62
N ILE A 130 0.23 -15.74 3.99
CA ILE A 130 0.48 -15.84 2.55
C ILE A 130 -0.68 -15.22 1.76
N SER A 131 -1.93 -15.54 2.12
CA SER A 131 -3.12 -14.93 1.53
C SER A 131 -3.11 -13.41 1.70
N ILE A 132 -2.78 -12.91 2.90
CA ILE A 132 -2.68 -11.47 3.18
C ILE A 132 -1.63 -10.77 2.29
N VAL A 133 -0.41 -11.32 2.21
CA VAL A 133 0.69 -10.66 1.49
C VAL A 133 0.54 -10.74 -0.03
N THR A 134 -0.11 -11.80 -0.54
CA THR A 134 -0.39 -11.97 -1.97
C THR A 134 -1.67 -11.26 -2.41
N GLY A 135 -2.52 -10.85 -1.46
CA GLY A 135 -3.85 -10.33 -1.75
C GLY A 135 -4.80 -11.39 -2.27
N ALA A 136 -4.48 -12.67 -2.08
CA ALA A 136 -5.41 -13.76 -2.35
C ALA A 136 -6.54 -13.71 -1.32
N VAL A 137 -7.78 -13.66 -1.80
CA VAL A 137 -8.96 -13.84 -0.95
C VAL A 137 -9.03 -15.34 -0.61
N PRO A 138 -9.14 -15.73 0.66
CA PRO A 138 -9.35 -17.13 1.04
C PRO A 138 -10.67 -17.70 0.50
#